data_AF-R6C8R7-F1
#
_entry.id   AF-R6C8R7-F1
#
_cell.length_a   1.000
_cell.length_b   1.000
_cell.length_c   1.000
_cell.angle_alpha   90.00
_cell.angle_beta   90.00
_cell.angle_gamma   90.00
#
_symmetry.space_group_name_H-M   'P 1'
#
loop_
_entity.id
_entity.type
_entity.pdbx_description
1 polymer ?
#
loop_
_entity_poly.entity_id
_entity_poly.type
_entity_poly.pdbx_seq_one_letter_code
_entity_poly.pdbx_strand_id
1 'polypeptide(L)'
;MKFGVIMHKTTQNIGDDIQTFAAKCHLPSVDYFIDRECLDIFETPDKKPAAVVMSAWYMWKKWNWPPSDYVVPLLTGIHFSDHQASEQAGSPVQTEFLTGCGAEYMNKNGPVGCRDMYTYNKFKSIGLDAFFSGCITLTLPKMEIKKPEREYICAADLPKDILAALKERMKGTGIDIVETTHYKDYRNSNATWEEREAAVKELLTIYQNAKCVVTRRLHCALPCLAMEVPVFVTNRHKRPVSGRFDPYYDWIANCSYKEFLAGKFDYDFADPPANDPAYLEVRNAMIKSIDDFVAKYKDEEGGPEQYKKTSYTAEELYKWRCDTMRDCMNRWFDITVAEEKELKELRAFKKTHENEHDKLMQYKAESERSKKILGCRSVKLAIKARNAFMPKDKKIKV
;
A
#
# COMPACT_ATOMS: atom_id res chain seq x y z
N MET A 1 28.67 18.64 -2.85
CA MET A 1 27.81 18.08 -3.91
C MET A 1 26.41 18.68 -3.82
N LYS A 2 25.65 18.71 -4.92
CA LYS A 2 24.22 19.09 -4.90
C LYS A 2 23.36 17.96 -4.35
N PHE A 3 22.20 18.29 -3.80
CA PHE A 3 21.31 17.33 -3.17
C PHE A 3 20.01 17.12 -3.94
N GLY A 4 19.56 15.87 -3.95
CA GLY A 4 18.31 15.49 -4.59
C GLY A 4 17.39 14.69 -3.68
N VAL A 5 16.10 14.71 -4.01
CA VAL A 5 15.06 13.89 -3.38
C VAL A 5 14.27 13.15 -4.43
N ILE A 6 13.73 12.00 -4.03
CA ILE A 6 12.83 11.24 -4.87
C ILE A 6 11.44 11.85 -4.85
N MET A 7 10.83 11.98 -6.02
CA MET A 7 9.46 12.43 -6.21
C MET A 7 8.70 11.44 -7.11
N HIS A 8 7.39 11.34 -6.93
CA HIS A 8 6.52 10.67 -7.90
C HIS A 8 5.73 11.75 -8.65
N LYS A 9 6.09 12.01 -9.91
CA LYS A 9 5.49 13.12 -10.70
C LYS A 9 3.99 12.95 -10.88
N THR A 10 3.56 11.75 -11.27
CA THR A 10 2.18 11.44 -11.65
C THR A 10 1.42 10.70 -10.54
N THR A 11 1.61 11.10 -9.28
CA THR A 11 0.95 10.43 -8.16
C THR A 11 -0.54 10.75 -8.08
N GLN A 12 -1.30 9.82 -7.50
CA GLN A 12 -2.69 10.05 -7.07
C GLN A 12 -2.81 10.09 -5.54
N ASN A 13 -1.67 10.18 -4.84
CA ASN A 13 -1.57 10.01 -3.41
C ASN A 13 -0.56 11.01 -2.83
N ILE A 14 -1.06 11.98 -2.06
CA ILE A 14 -0.24 13.00 -1.38
C ILE A 14 0.79 12.39 -0.41
N GLY A 15 0.61 11.13 0.02
CA GLY A 15 1.62 10.42 0.81
C GLY A 15 2.96 10.21 0.10
N ASP A 16 3.01 10.26 -1.23
CA ASP A 16 4.28 10.32 -1.97
C ASP A 16 4.96 11.70 -1.77
N ASP A 17 4.18 12.78 -1.70
CA ASP A 17 4.69 14.14 -1.48
C ASP A 17 5.08 14.36 -0.02
N ILE A 18 4.38 13.75 0.93
CA ILE A 18 4.77 13.76 2.34
C ILE A 18 6.16 13.11 2.51
N GLN A 19 6.46 12.01 1.80
CA GLN A 19 7.81 11.40 1.83
C GLN A 19 8.87 12.35 1.24
N THR A 20 8.57 12.96 0.10
CA THR A 20 9.45 13.93 -0.58
C THR A 20 9.73 15.14 0.32
N PHE A 21 8.68 15.68 0.96
CA PHE A 21 8.76 16.79 1.89
C PHE A 21 9.56 16.43 3.14
N ALA A 22 9.33 15.24 3.71
CA ALA A 22 10.11 14.77 4.85
C ALA A 22 11.61 14.68 4.51
N ALA A 23 11.98 14.14 3.35
CA ALA A 23 13.37 14.11 2.90
C ALA A 23 13.97 15.53 2.76
N LYS A 24 13.21 16.45 2.13
CA LYS A 24 13.61 17.85 1.96
C LYS A 24 13.94 18.54 3.29
N CYS A 25 13.21 18.25 4.37
CA CYS A 25 13.44 18.87 5.69
C CYS A 25 14.82 18.60 6.29
N HIS A 26 15.53 17.57 5.83
CA HIS A 26 16.86 17.19 6.33
C HIS A 26 18.02 17.66 5.44
N LEU A 27 17.73 18.24 4.27
CA LEU A 27 18.75 18.63 3.30
C LEU A 27 19.04 20.13 3.40
N PRO A 28 20.31 20.56 3.20
CA PRO A 28 20.68 21.98 3.22
C PRO A 28 20.06 22.75 2.05
N SER A 29 19.89 22.06 0.91
CA SER A 29 19.22 22.51 -0.29
C SER A 29 18.55 21.30 -0.96
N VAL A 30 17.54 21.55 -1.79
CA VAL A 30 17.04 20.55 -2.74
C VAL A 30 17.25 21.11 -4.13
N ASP A 31 18.28 20.63 -4.80
CA ASP A 31 18.66 21.05 -6.14
C ASP A 31 17.92 20.26 -7.22
N TYR A 32 17.54 19.01 -6.91
CA TYR A 32 16.91 18.11 -7.88
C TYR A 32 15.73 17.32 -7.28
N PHE A 33 14.59 17.39 -7.96
CA PHE A 33 13.47 16.47 -7.76
C PHE A 33 13.52 15.37 -8.82
N ILE A 34 13.87 14.17 -8.40
CA ILE A 34 14.13 13.06 -9.31
C ILE A 34 12.89 12.18 -9.36
N ASP A 35 12.33 12.00 -10.56
CA ASP A 35 11.16 11.14 -10.73
C ASP A 35 11.56 9.68 -10.55
N ARG A 36 10.93 9.00 -9.59
CA ARG A 36 11.24 7.60 -9.28
C ARG A 36 11.01 6.65 -10.45
N GLU A 37 10.20 7.06 -11.43
CA GLU A 37 9.90 6.28 -12.62
C GLU A 37 10.90 6.51 -13.76
N CYS A 38 11.88 7.42 -13.62
CA CYS A 38 12.86 7.78 -14.66
C CYS A 38 14.27 7.92 -14.08
N LEU A 39 14.62 7.09 -13.09
CA LEU A 39 15.89 7.17 -12.37
C LEU A 39 17.11 6.80 -13.23
N ASP A 40 16.94 5.91 -14.21
CA ASP A 40 17.99 5.44 -15.11
C ASP A 40 18.47 6.48 -16.11
N ILE A 41 17.61 7.41 -16.49
CA ILE A 41 17.90 8.47 -17.45
C ILE A 41 18.15 9.82 -16.78
N PHE A 42 18.15 9.87 -15.44
CA PHE A 42 18.41 11.12 -14.73
C PHE A 42 19.82 11.62 -15.03
N GLU A 43 19.94 12.88 -15.39
CA GLU A 43 21.21 13.54 -15.63
C GLU A 43 21.11 14.99 -15.19
N THR A 44 22.16 15.49 -14.54
CA THR A 44 22.21 16.88 -14.08
C THR A 44 22.65 17.81 -15.22
N PRO A 45 22.15 19.06 -15.26
CA PRO A 45 22.53 20.01 -16.30
C PRO A 45 24.03 20.33 -16.33
N ASP A 46 24.71 20.30 -15.18
CA ASP A 46 26.15 20.58 -15.03
C ASP A 46 27.02 19.32 -15.13
N LYS A 47 26.43 18.17 -15.46
CA LYS A 47 27.09 16.86 -15.58
C LYS A 47 27.86 16.45 -14.30
N LYS A 48 27.46 16.97 -13.13
CA LYS A 48 27.97 16.55 -11.82
C LYS A 48 26.96 15.63 -11.12
N PRO A 49 27.39 14.60 -10.39
CA PRO A 49 26.46 13.75 -9.65
C PRO A 49 25.76 14.53 -8.53
N ALA A 50 24.60 14.02 -8.10
CA ALA A 50 23.84 14.52 -6.96
C ALA A 50 23.76 13.46 -5.86
N ALA A 51 23.84 13.91 -4.61
CA ALA A 51 23.63 13.08 -3.43
C ALA A 51 22.12 13.00 -3.15
N VAL A 52 21.53 11.81 -3.24
CA VAL A 52 20.07 11.63 -3.27
C VAL A 52 19.59 10.77 -2.12
N VAL A 53 18.67 11.31 -1.31
CA VAL A 53 17.96 10.53 -0.30
C VAL A 53 16.90 9.68 -0.98
N MET A 54 17.15 8.38 -1.08
CA MET A 54 16.38 7.43 -1.87
C MET A 54 15.26 6.74 -1.07
N SER A 55 14.36 7.51 -0.47
CA SER A 55 13.18 6.99 0.24
C SER A 55 11.89 7.14 -0.56
N ALA A 56 11.28 6.03 -0.96
CA ALA A 56 9.99 5.99 -1.66
C ALA A 56 9.38 4.58 -1.67
N TRP A 57 8.16 4.49 -2.19
CA TRP A 57 7.70 3.26 -2.83
C TRP A 57 8.25 3.22 -4.26
N TYR A 58 9.06 2.21 -4.59
CA TYR A 58 9.81 2.18 -5.83
C TYR A 58 9.09 1.49 -6.99
N MET A 59 9.04 2.26 -8.09
CA MET A 59 8.85 1.90 -9.50
C MET A 59 7.60 1.10 -9.87
N TRP A 60 6.72 1.75 -10.61
CA TRP A 60 5.81 1.06 -11.54
C TRP A 60 6.56 0.55 -12.78
N LYS A 61 7.49 1.35 -13.31
CA LYS A 61 8.34 1.01 -14.46
C LYS A 61 9.65 0.36 -14.01
N LYS A 62 9.56 -0.89 -13.53
CA LYS A 62 10.69 -1.64 -12.95
C LYS A 62 11.89 -1.84 -13.89
N TRP A 63 11.70 -1.67 -15.20
CA TRP A 63 12.76 -1.73 -16.22
C TRP A 63 13.73 -0.54 -16.18
N ASN A 64 13.33 0.55 -15.53
CA ASN A 64 14.13 1.76 -15.38
C ASN A 64 15.08 1.66 -14.18
N TRP A 65 15.32 0.44 -13.67
CA TRP A 65 16.32 0.14 -12.65
C TRP A 65 17.60 -0.40 -13.30
N PRO A 66 18.80 -0.13 -12.76
CA PRO A 66 19.11 0.76 -11.63
C PRO A 66 19.16 2.24 -12.02
N PRO A 67 19.25 3.15 -11.03
CA PRO A 67 19.49 4.58 -11.25
C PRO A 67 20.74 4.87 -12.09
N SER A 68 20.77 6.04 -12.72
CA SER A 68 21.92 6.52 -13.50
C SER A 68 23.15 6.78 -12.64
N ASP A 69 24.32 6.86 -13.28
CA ASP A 69 25.60 7.18 -12.61
C ASP A 69 25.64 8.61 -12.01
N TYR A 70 24.64 9.45 -12.31
CA TYR A 70 24.47 10.78 -11.69
C TYR A 70 23.78 10.74 -10.32
N VAL A 71 23.29 9.57 -9.89
CA VAL A 71 22.64 9.39 -8.59
C VAL A 71 23.63 8.73 -7.62
N VAL A 72 24.07 9.49 -6.61
CA VAL A 72 24.81 8.96 -5.45
C VAL A 72 23.80 8.71 -4.34
N PRO A 73 23.44 7.44 -4.06
CA PRO A 73 22.24 7.15 -3.27
C PRO A 73 22.52 7.04 -1.76
N LEU A 74 21.56 7.49 -0.96
CA LEU A 74 21.30 6.96 0.37
C LEU A 74 20.07 6.04 0.30
N LEU A 75 20.31 4.72 0.28
CA LEU A 75 19.24 3.73 0.21
C LEU A 75 18.57 3.55 1.58
N THR A 76 17.48 4.28 1.83
CA THR A 76 16.74 4.26 3.10
C THR A 76 15.24 4.37 2.86
N GLY A 77 14.41 3.83 3.74
CA GLY A 77 12.95 3.94 3.63
C GLY A 77 12.38 3.36 2.33
N ILE A 78 13.07 2.40 1.73
CA ILE A 78 12.67 1.78 0.46
C ILE A 78 11.51 0.82 0.74
N HIS A 79 10.43 0.98 -0.01
CA HIS A 79 9.38 -0.02 -0.10
C HIS A 79 9.24 -0.53 -1.52
N PHE A 80 9.03 -1.85 -1.60
CA PHE A 80 8.60 -2.52 -2.80
C PHE A 80 7.32 -3.30 -2.51
N SER A 81 6.32 -3.22 -3.40
CA SER A 81 5.17 -4.10 -3.37
C SER A 81 5.17 -5.00 -4.59
N ASP A 82 4.81 -6.26 -4.37
CA ASP A 82 4.36 -7.10 -5.47
C ASP A 82 2.99 -6.59 -5.93
N HIS A 83 2.87 -6.23 -7.21
CA HIS A 83 1.62 -5.73 -7.78
C HIS A 83 0.50 -6.77 -7.67
N GLN A 84 0.86 -8.06 -7.69
CA GLN A 84 -0.10 -9.16 -7.55
C GLN A 84 -0.62 -9.26 -6.12
N ALA A 85 0.27 -9.22 -5.14
CA ALA A 85 -0.11 -9.21 -3.72
C ALA A 85 -0.87 -7.94 -3.31
N SER A 86 -0.79 -6.88 -4.11
CA SER A 86 -1.51 -5.62 -3.88
C SER A 86 -2.77 -5.46 -4.73
N GLU A 87 -3.17 -6.49 -5.48
CA GLU A 87 -4.34 -6.47 -6.39
C GLU A 87 -4.32 -5.30 -7.39
N GLN A 88 -3.12 -4.86 -7.78
CA GLN A 88 -2.92 -3.72 -8.68
C GLN A 88 -2.60 -4.20 -10.09
N ALA A 89 -3.28 -3.62 -11.08
CA ALA A 89 -2.84 -3.74 -12.47
C ALA A 89 -1.40 -3.18 -12.56
N GLY A 90 -0.45 -3.99 -13.01
CA GLY A 90 0.95 -3.64 -12.93
C GLY A 90 1.84 -4.59 -13.71
N SER A 91 3.13 -4.23 -13.74
CA SER A 91 4.14 -5.02 -14.45
C SER A 91 4.22 -6.44 -13.86
N PRO A 92 4.30 -7.48 -14.71
CA PRO A 92 4.50 -8.88 -14.28
C PRO A 92 5.79 -9.09 -13.46
N VAL A 93 6.70 -8.13 -13.53
CA VAL A 93 7.98 -8.17 -12.83
C VAL A 93 7.75 -8.13 -11.32
N GLN A 94 8.29 -9.14 -10.63
CA GLN A 94 8.42 -9.14 -9.19
C GLN A 94 9.80 -8.59 -8.84
N THR A 95 10.80 -9.43 -8.58
CA THR A 95 12.13 -9.02 -8.11
C THR A 95 13.24 -9.23 -9.13
N GLU A 96 12.92 -9.59 -10.37
CA GLU A 96 13.90 -9.85 -11.42
C GLU A 96 14.84 -8.67 -11.64
N PHE A 97 14.33 -7.44 -11.58
CA PHE A 97 15.10 -6.20 -11.70
C PHE A 97 16.06 -5.95 -10.52
N LEU A 98 15.96 -6.73 -9.44
CA LEU A 98 16.86 -6.70 -8.27
C LEU A 98 17.88 -7.84 -8.30
N THR A 99 18.06 -8.49 -9.46
CA THR A 99 19.11 -9.49 -9.72
C THR A 99 20.20 -8.91 -10.62
N GLY A 100 21.29 -9.63 -10.89
CA GLY A 100 22.35 -9.17 -11.81
C GLY A 100 22.84 -7.76 -11.49
N CYS A 101 22.81 -6.87 -12.49
CA CYS A 101 23.20 -5.46 -12.34
C CYS A 101 22.38 -4.72 -11.25
N GLY A 102 21.09 -5.05 -11.11
CA GLY A 102 20.24 -4.46 -10.07
C GLY A 102 20.63 -4.89 -8.66
N ALA A 103 21.01 -6.16 -8.46
CA ALA A 103 21.54 -6.65 -7.19
C ALA A 103 22.89 -6.00 -6.86
N GLU A 104 23.77 -5.91 -7.85
CA GLU A 104 25.08 -5.29 -7.69
C GLU A 104 24.93 -3.83 -7.26
N TYR A 105 24.06 -3.06 -7.93
CA TYR A 105 23.79 -1.67 -7.55
C TYR A 105 23.36 -1.56 -6.08
N MET A 106 22.41 -2.39 -5.64
CA MET A 106 21.90 -2.38 -4.27
C MET A 106 22.98 -2.75 -3.25
N ASN A 107 23.76 -3.80 -3.52
CA ASN A 107 24.79 -4.26 -2.59
C ASN A 107 25.99 -3.31 -2.51
N LYS A 108 26.41 -2.71 -3.62
CA LYS A 108 27.54 -1.75 -3.65
C LYS A 108 27.18 -0.40 -3.02
N ASN A 109 25.91 -0.03 -3.05
CA ASN A 109 25.41 1.20 -2.45
C ASN A 109 24.74 1.01 -1.09
N GLY A 110 24.59 -0.23 -0.64
CA GLY A 110 23.98 -0.59 0.64
C GLY A 110 24.88 -0.35 1.86
N PRO A 111 24.42 -0.79 3.05
CA PRO A 111 23.24 -1.61 3.29
C PRO A 111 21.92 -0.89 2.98
N VAL A 112 20.89 -1.65 2.60
CA VAL A 112 19.61 -1.09 2.13
C VAL A 112 18.60 -0.93 3.26
N GLY A 113 18.23 0.32 3.59
CA GLY A 113 17.18 0.61 4.55
C GLY A 113 15.78 0.33 3.99
N CYS A 114 15.09 -0.63 4.59
CA CYS A 114 13.75 -1.07 4.20
C CYS A 114 12.67 -0.38 5.05
N ARG A 115 11.60 0.07 4.39
CA ARG A 115 10.46 0.73 5.04
C ARG A 115 9.57 -0.22 5.83
N ASP A 116 9.54 -1.50 5.49
CA ASP A 116 8.65 -2.47 6.12
C ASP A 116 9.24 -3.86 6.10
N MET A 117 8.69 -4.72 6.95
CA MET A 117 9.15 -6.10 7.09
C MET A 117 8.91 -6.93 5.84
N TYR A 118 7.89 -6.60 5.04
CA TYR A 118 7.70 -7.24 3.74
C TYR A 118 8.91 -7.00 2.82
N THR A 119 9.28 -5.73 2.63
CA THR A 119 10.42 -5.36 1.78
C THR A 119 11.73 -5.95 2.33
N TYR A 120 11.94 -5.83 3.64
CA TYR A 120 13.12 -6.40 4.32
C TYR A 120 13.24 -7.91 4.08
N ASN A 121 12.18 -8.68 4.36
CA ASN A 121 12.19 -10.12 4.20
C ASN A 121 12.39 -10.52 2.73
N LYS A 122 11.77 -9.80 1.79
CA LYS A 122 11.96 -10.07 0.37
C LYS A 122 13.39 -9.80 -0.07
N PHE A 123 13.99 -8.68 0.33
CA PHE A 123 15.38 -8.34 0.00
C PHE A 123 16.35 -9.36 0.59
N LYS A 124 16.16 -9.76 1.85
CA LYS A 124 16.95 -10.83 2.47
C LYS A 124 16.80 -12.17 1.74
N SER A 125 15.59 -12.54 1.31
CA SER A 125 15.36 -13.82 0.59
C SER A 125 16.10 -13.92 -0.75
N ILE A 126 16.44 -12.78 -1.37
CA ILE A 126 17.19 -12.72 -2.63
C ILE A 126 18.67 -12.35 -2.42
N GLY A 127 19.14 -12.35 -1.16
CA GLY A 127 20.54 -12.14 -0.81
C GLY A 127 21.03 -10.69 -0.81
N LEU A 128 20.12 -9.70 -0.74
CA LEU A 128 20.52 -8.30 -0.58
C LEU A 128 20.85 -7.99 0.88
N ASP A 129 21.89 -7.17 1.08
CA ASP A 129 22.15 -6.61 2.41
C ASP A 129 21.16 -5.49 2.73
N ALA A 130 20.34 -5.71 3.75
CA ALA A 130 19.19 -4.90 4.09
C ALA A 130 18.98 -4.87 5.61
N PHE A 131 18.38 -3.78 6.09
CA PHE A 131 17.96 -3.61 7.48
C PHE A 131 16.61 -2.88 7.52
N PHE A 132 15.89 -2.94 8.64
CA PHE A 132 14.68 -2.14 8.81
C PHE A 132 15.07 -0.71 9.19
N SER A 133 14.71 0.26 8.35
CA SER A 133 14.97 1.68 8.60
C SER A 133 13.74 2.46 9.02
N GLY A 134 12.53 1.92 8.79
CA GLY A 134 11.29 2.68 8.90
C GLY A 134 11.03 3.58 7.68
N CYS A 135 9.96 4.39 7.72
CA CYS A 135 9.64 5.37 6.69
C CYS A 135 10.20 6.75 7.03
N ILE A 136 10.70 7.47 6.03
CA ILE A 136 11.19 8.85 6.19
C ILE A 136 10.17 9.82 6.76
N THR A 137 8.87 9.52 6.66
CA THR A 137 7.84 10.38 7.25
C THR A 137 7.86 10.37 8.79
N LEU A 138 8.56 9.43 9.43
CA LEU A 138 8.84 9.45 10.87
C LEU A 138 9.77 10.59 11.29
N THR A 139 10.49 11.21 10.34
CA THR A 139 11.46 12.27 10.62
C THR A 139 10.90 13.68 10.42
N LEU A 140 9.59 13.80 10.16
CA LEU A 140 8.93 15.09 9.99
C LEU A 140 9.06 15.96 11.25
N PRO A 141 9.28 17.27 11.08
CA PRO A 141 9.17 18.22 12.20
C PRO A 141 7.70 18.40 12.58
N LYS A 142 7.47 19.01 13.75
CA LYS A 142 6.14 19.51 14.12
C LYS A 142 5.74 20.66 13.19
N MET A 143 4.46 20.70 12.82
CA MET A 143 3.90 21.84 12.07
C MET A 143 3.51 22.99 13.00
N GLU A 144 3.06 24.09 12.41
CA GLU A 144 2.54 25.23 13.15
C GLU A 144 1.36 24.82 14.05
N ILE A 145 1.45 25.13 15.34
CA ILE A 145 0.39 24.87 16.32
C ILE A 145 -0.56 26.07 16.31
N LYS A 146 -1.76 25.86 15.75
CA LYS A 146 -2.90 26.78 15.76
C LYS A 146 -3.99 26.18 16.63
N LYS A 147 -4.19 26.75 17.82
CA LYS A 147 -5.28 26.33 18.69
C LYS A 147 -6.61 26.52 17.94
N PRO A 148 -7.34 25.44 17.64
CA PRO A 148 -8.58 25.57 16.90
C PRO A 148 -9.65 26.20 17.80
N GLU A 149 -10.61 26.90 17.20
CA GLU A 149 -11.75 27.47 17.94
C GLU A 149 -12.56 26.39 18.65
N ARG A 150 -12.62 25.19 18.03
CA ARG A 150 -13.23 23.98 18.57
C ARG A 150 -12.30 22.80 18.39
N GLU A 151 -12.22 21.96 19.41
CA GLU A 151 -11.45 20.72 19.32
C GLU A 151 -12.03 19.81 18.24
N TYR A 152 -11.15 19.12 17.52
CA TYR A 152 -11.58 18.18 16.47
C TYR A 152 -10.71 16.94 16.40
N ILE A 153 -11.30 15.88 15.85
CA ILE A 153 -10.61 14.67 15.41
C ILE A 153 -10.51 14.70 13.90
N CYS A 154 -9.33 14.40 13.36
CA CYS A 154 -9.15 14.27 11.92
C CYS A 154 -9.44 12.83 11.49
N ALA A 155 -10.42 12.63 10.62
CA ALA A 155 -10.76 11.35 10.01
C ALA A 155 -10.19 11.31 8.58
N ALA A 156 -9.09 10.58 8.38
CA ALA A 156 -8.38 10.54 7.10
C ALA A 156 -8.64 9.24 6.33
N ASP A 157 -9.32 9.35 5.17
CA ASP A 157 -9.65 8.24 4.27
C ASP A 157 -10.41 7.07 4.91
N LEU A 158 -11.23 7.30 5.94
CA LEU A 158 -12.00 6.21 6.56
C LEU A 158 -13.12 5.68 5.64
N PRO A 159 -13.41 4.36 5.65
CA PRO A 159 -14.62 3.83 5.04
C PRO A 159 -15.89 4.47 5.64
N LYS A 160 -16.96 4.55 4.84
CA LYS A 160 -18.20 5.27 5.22
C LYS A 160 -18.84 4.76 6.51
N ASP A 161 -18.86 3.44 6.71
CA ASP A 161 -19.38 2.77 7.91
C ASP A 161 -18.53 3.06 9.15
N ILE A 162 -17.20 3.01 9.02
CA ILE A 162 -16.25 3.36 10.09
C ILE A 162 -16.38 4.83 10.47
N LEU A 163 -16.45 5.73 9.49
CA LEU A 163 -16.64 7.16 9.71
C LEU A 163 -17.98 7.45 10.40
N ALA A 164 -19.06 6.79 9.97
CA ALA A 164 -20.37 6.93 10.60
C ALA A 164 -20.35 6.48 12.07
N ALA A 165 -19.69 5.34 12.36
CA ALA A 165 -19.52 4.85 13.72
C ALA A 165 -18.67 5.79 14.58
N LEU A 166 -17.61 6.41 14.03
CA LEU A 166 -16.82 7.43 14.73
C LEU A 166 -17.66 8.67 15.05
N LYS A 167 -18.41 9.19 14.06
CA LYS A 167 -19.30 10.34 14.24
C LYS A 167 -20.36 10.09 15.31
N GLU A 168 -20.95 8.91 15.34
CA GLU A 168 -21.94 8.56 16.36
C GLU A 168 -21.31 8.50 17.76
N ARG A 169 -20.10 7.94 17.91
CA ARG A 169 -19.38 7.90 19.19
C ARG A 169 -19.04 9.29 19.73
N MET A 170 -18.76 10.24 18.86
CA MET A 170 -18.38 11.61 19.26
C MET A 170 -19.59 12.54 19.45
N LYS A 171 -20.81 12.06 19.20
CA LYS A 171 -22.02 12.86 19.33
C LYS A 171 -22.20 13.33 20.78
N GLY A 172 -22.42 14.63 20.97
CA GLY A 172 -22.63 15.22 22.29
C GLY A 172 -21.35 15.54 23.07
N THR A 173 -20.16 15.19 22.57
CA THR A 173 -18.88 15.52 23.20
C THR A 173 -18.45 16.97 22.98
N GLY A 174 -19.01 17.65 21.99
CA GLY A 174 -18.59 18.99 21.55
C GLY A 174 -17.36 19.00 20.63
N ILE A 175 -16.75 17.84 20.40
CA ILE A 175 -15.59 17.64 19.51
C ILE A 175 -16.06 17.43 18.08
N ASP A 176 -15.52 18.21 17.14
CA ASP A 176 -15.89 18.13 15.73
C ASP A 176 -15.13 17.00 15.01
N ILE A 177 -15.67 16.51 13.90
CA ILE A 177 -15.00 15.55 13.01
C ILE A 177 -14.64 16.26 11.71
N VAL A 178 -13.34 16.39 11.43
CA VAL A 178 -12.82 16.94 10.18
C VAL A 178 -12.39 15.80 9.27
N GLU A 179 -13.02 15.68 8.11
CA GLU A 179 -12.67 14.67 7.12
C GLU A 179 -11.55 15.15 6.19
N THR A 180 -10.56 14.30 5.94
CA THR A 180 -9.50 14.56 4.97
C THR A 180 -9.24 13.34 4.07
N THR A 181 -8.55 13.56 2.96
CA THR A 181 -8.17 12.49 2.03
C THR A 181 -6.73 12.65 1.56
N HIS A 182 -6.08 11.52 1.30
CA HIS A 182 -4.78 11.50 0.63
C HIS A 182 -4.90 11.54 -0.90
N TYR A 183 -6.11 11.47 -1.47
CA TYR A 183 -6.27 11.50 -2.92
C TYR A 183 -5.98 12.91 -3.46
N LYS A 184 -4.99 12.99 -4.36
CA LYS A 184 -4.64 14.19 -5.13
C LYS A 184 -4.27 13.75 -6.52
N ASP A 185 -5.06 14.11 -7.53
CA ASP A 185 -4.85 13.63 -8.90
C ASP A 185 -3.77 14.44 -9.65
N TYR A 186 -2.50 14.18 -9.37
CA TYR A 186 -1.39 14.82 -10.07
C TYR A 186 -1.06 14.17 -11.43
N ARG A 187 -1.77 13.10 -11.82
CA ARG A 187 -1.64 12.54 -13.19
C ARG A 187 -2.15 13.51 -14.26
N ASN A 188 -3.16 14.29 -13.91
CA ASN A 188 -3.83 15.24 -14.79
C ASN A 188 -3.62 16.68 -14.31
N SER A 189 -2.45 16.97 -13.74
CA SER A 189 -2.14 18.26 -13.12
C SER A 189 -0.81 18.80 -13.60
N ASN A 190 -0.71 20.13 -13.69
CA ASN A 190 0.54 20.86 -13.92
C ASN A 190 1.08 21.48 -12.62
N ALA A 191 0.64 20.97 -11.45
CA ALA A 191 0.99 21.57 -10.17
C ALA A 191 2.52 21.60 -9.97
N THR A 192 3.04 22.75 -9.57
CA THR A 192 4.46 22.88 -9.24
C THR A 192 4.78 22.17 -7.93
N TRP A 193 6.06 21.95 -7.65
CA TRP A 193 6.46 21.38 -6.36
C TRP A 193 6.01 22.29 -5.19
N GLU A 194 6.06 23.61 -5.35
CA GLU A 194 5.66 24.58 -4.32
C GLU A 194 4.18 24.44 -3.96
N GLU A 195 3.30 24.26 -4.96
CA GLU A 195 1.87 24.03 -4.75
C GLU A 195 1.60 22.69 -4.05
N ARG A 196 2.34 21.64 -4.43
CA ARG A 196 2.25 20.32 -3.79
C ARG A 196 2.74 20.37 -2.34
N GLU A 197 3.86 21.06 -2.10
CA GLU A 197 4.40 21.27 -0.76
C GLU A 197 3.45 22.09 0.12
N ALA A 198 2.79 23.12 -0.44
CA ALA A 198 1.76 23.87 0.26
C ALA A 198 0.59 22.96 0.69
N ALA A 199 0.11 22.09 -0.21
CA ALA A 199 -0.92 21.11 0.11
C ALA A 199 -0.48 20.09 1.18
N VAL A 200 0.79 19.66 1.15
CA VAL A 200 1.37 18.81 2.21
C VAL A 200 1.36 19.53 3.55
N LYS A 201 1.86 20.78 3.60
CA LYS A 201 1.92 21.57 4.83
C LYS A 201 0.52 21.85 5.39
N GLU A 202 -0.44 22.17 4.53
CA GLU A 202 -1.84 22.35 4.92
C GLU A 202 -2.39 21.07 5.58
N LEU A 203 -2.22 19.92 4.93
CA LEU A 203 -2.70 18.63 5.46
C LEU A 203 -2.01 18.25 6.79
N LEU A 204 -0.69 18.41 6.87
CA LEU A 204 0.06 18.12 8.10
C LEU A 204 -0.31 19.09 9.22
N THR A 205 -0.66 20.35 8.92
CA THR A 205 -1.15 21.32 9.91
C THR A 205 -2.51 20.92 10.46
N ILE A 206 -3.39 20.34 9.63
CA ILE A 206 -4.65 19.75 10.08
C ILE A 206 -4.38 18.57 11.03
N TYR A 207 -3.37 17.74 10.75
CA TYR A 207 -3.01 16.65 11.67
C TYR A 207 -2.44 17.18 12.99
N GLN A 208 -1.49 18.12 12.91
CA GLN A 208 -0.79 18.69 14.07
C GLN A 208 -1.72 19.26 15.13
N ASN A 209 -2.86 19.81 14.70
CA ASN A 209 -3.80 20.54 15.55
C ASN A 209 -5.05 19.73 15.91
N ALA A 210 -5.16 18.49 15.47
CA ALA A 210 -6.22 17.58 15.89
C ALA A 210 -5.95 17.03 17.29
N LYS A 211 -7.01 16.70 18.05
CA LYS A 211 -6.87 15.94 19.30
C LYS A 211 -6.28 14.56 19.06
N CYS A 212 -6.79 13.89 18.04
CA CYS A 212 -6.18 12.70 17.48
C CYS A 212 -6.53 12.57 16.00
N VAL A 213 -5.82 11.68 15.31
CA VAL A 213 -6.09 11.31 13.92
C VAL A 213 -6.56 9.86 13.85
N VAL A 214 -7.64 9.60 13.12
CA VAL A 214 -8.16 8.25 12.87
C VAL A 214 -8.02 7.96 11.39
N THR A 215 -7.27 6.91 11.04
CA THR A 215 -6.90 6.64 9.65
C THR A 215 -6.71 5.16 9.34
N ARG A 216 -6.66 4.85 8.04
CA ARG A 216 -6.18 3.57 7.50
C ARG A 216 -4.88 3.70 6.71
N ARG A 217 -4.28 4.91 6.68
CA ARG A 217 -3.18 5.27 5.79
C ARG A 217 -1.86 5.36 6.55
N LEU A 218 -0.84 4.66 6.05
CA LEU A 218 0.50 4.65 6.65
C LEU A 218 1.14 6.04 6.62
N HIS A 219 1.06 6.74 5.47
CA HIS A 219 1.54 8.12 5.34
C HIS A 219 0.60 9.17 5.96
N CYS A 220 -0.38 8.76 6.77
CA CYS A 220 -1.10 9.61 7.71
C CYS A 220 -0.59 9.33 9.13
N ALA A 221 -0.54 8.04 9.49
CA ALA A 221 -0.20 7.62 10.84
C ALA A 221 1.25 7.90 11.23
N LEU A 222 2.22 7.62 10.36
CA LEU A 222 3.64 7.84 10.68
C LEU A 222 3.99 9.34 10.81
N PRO A 223 3.47 10.26 9.98
CA PRO A 223 3.56 11.69 10.27
C PRO A 223 2.99 12.09 11.63
N CYS A 224 1.87 11.50 12.06
CA CYS A 224 1.29 11.80 13.37
C CYS A 224 2.22 11.37 14.50
N LEU A 225 2.87 10.20 14.39
CA LEU A 225 3.93 9.80 15.33
C LEU A 225 5.07 10.83 15.36
N ALA A 226 5.58 11.24 14.20
CA ALA A 226 6.68 12.20 14.10
C ALA A 226 6.35 13.56 14.76
N MET A 227 5.11 14.00 14.59
CA MET A 227 4.56 15.25 15.14
C MET A 227 4.03 15.13 16.57
N GLU A 228 4.10 13.92 17.15
CA GLU A 228 3.59 13.58 18.50
C GLU A 228 2.08 13.84 18.66
N VAL A 229 1.32 13.65 17.58
CA VAL A 229 -0.15 13.69 17.59
C VAL A 229 -0.68 12.28 17.84
N PRO A 230 -1.55 12.07 18.84
CA PRO A 230 -2.20 10.78 19.05
C PRO A 230 -2.86 10.24 17.77
N VAL A 231 -2.60 8.99 17.42
CA VAL A 231 -3.14 8.39 16.21
C VAL A 231 -3.70 7.00 16.45
N PHE A 232 -4.86 6.76 15.83
CA PHE A 232 -5.54 5.48 15.84
C PHE A 232 -5.65 4.92 14.41
N VAL A 233 -5.17 3.70 14.20
CA VAL A 233 -5.23 3.03 12.90
C VAL A 233 -6.33 1.97 12.89
N THR A 234 -7.18 2.00 11.87
CA THR A 234 -8.14 0.93 11.63
C THR A 234 -8.06 0.42 10.20
N ASN A 235 -8.03 -0.92 10.05
CA ASN A 235 -7.81 -1.59 8.76
C ASN A 235 -8.76 -2.80 8.58
N ARG A 236 -8.88 -3.31 7.35
CA ARG A 236 -9.75 -4.46 7.04
C ARG A 236 -9.40 -5.72 7.84
N HIS A 237 -8.12 -5.99 8.00
CA HIS A 237 -7.63 -7.24 8.56
C HIS A 237 -7.12 -7.04 9.99
N LYS A 238 -7.36 -8.03 10.85
CA LYS A 238 -6.82 -8.10 12.21
C LYS A 238 -5.40 -8.68 12.16
N ARG A 239 -4.50 -8.20 13.02
CA ARG A 239 -3.17 -8.80 13.17
C ARG A 239 -3.24 -10.31 13.48
N PRO A 240 -2.22 -11.10 13.11
CA PRO A 240 -1.07 -10.74 12.28
C PRO A 240 -1.44 -10.79 10.80
N VAL A 241 -1.12 -9.75 10.04
CA VAL A 241 -1.25 -9.73 8.58
C VAL A 241 0.09 -9.27 8.07
N SER A 242 0.79 -10.07 7.27
CA SER A 242 2.02 -9.61 6.63
C SER A 242 1.72 -8.38 5.77
N GLY A 243 2.23 -7.22 6.15
CA GLY A 243 1.80 -5.95 5.59
C GLY A 243 2.74 -4.78 5.88
N ARG A 244 2.46 -3.66 5.22
CA ARG A 244 3.27 -2.44 5.34
C ARG A 244 3.24 -1.83 6.75
N PHE A 245 2.23 -2.17 7.54
CA PHE A 245 2.04 -1.64 8.89
C PHE A 245 2.71 -2.48 9.98
N ASP A 246 3.18 -3.69 9.67
CA ASP A 246 3.62 -4.68 10.65
C ASP A 246 4.60 -4.16 11.70
N PRO A 247 5.71 -3.48 11.32
CA PRO A 247 6.66 -3.03 12.32
C PRO A 247 6.18 -1.82 13.12
N TYR A 248 5.11 -1.15 12.67
CA TYR A 248 4.61 0.10 13.25
C TYR A 248 3.45 -0.09 14.21
N TYR A 249 2.82 -1.25 14.11
CA TYR A 249 1.57 -1.54 14.78
C TYR A 249 1.71 -1.50 16.31
N ASP A 250 2.88 -1.86 16.86
CA ASP A 250 3.13 -1.76 18.29
C ASP A 250 3.27 -0.31 18.79
N TRP A 251 3.51 0.65 17.89
CA TRP A 251 3.66 2.06 18.24
C TRP A 251 2.35 2.85 18.21
N ILE A 252 1.30 2.26 17.62
CA ILE A 252 0.08 2.97 17.24
C ILE A 252 -1.12 2.18 17.76
N ALA A 253 -2.06 2.84 18.44
CA ALA A 253 -3.32 2.20 18.80
C ALA A 253 -4.07 1.73 17.54
N ASN A 254 -4.52 0.47 17.49
CA ASN A 254 -5.18 -0.06 16.30
C ASN A 254 -6.20 -1.17 16.55
N CYS A 255 -7.10 -1.33 15.57
CA CYS A 255 -8.01 -2.47 15.51
C CYS A 255 -8.45 -2.77 14.07
N SER A 256 -9.07 -3.93 13.85
CA SER A 256 -9.74 -4.20 12.58
C SER A 256 -11.06 -3.43 12.44
N TYR A 257 -11.57 -3.24 11.21
CA TYR A 257 -12.90 -2.65 10.96
C TYR A 257 -14.00 -3.37 11.74
N LYS A 258 -13.94 -4.70 11.82
CA LYS A 258 -14.90 -5.52 12.58
C LYS A 258 -14.88 -5.19 14.07
N GLU A 259 -13.69 -5.02 14.64
CA GLU A 259 -13.51 -4.64 16.04
C GLU A 259 -13.94 -3.19 16.28
N PHE A 260 -13.63 -2.29 15.36
CA PHE A 260 -14.04 -0.89 15.42
C PHE A 260 -15.57 -0.76 15.48
N LEU A 261 -16.28 -1.44 14.57
CA LEU A 261 -17.74 -1.43 14.54
C LEU A 261 -18.36 -2.11 15.77
N ALA A 262 -17.71 -3.14 16.30
CA ALA A 262 -18.14 -3.83 17.51
C ALA A 262 -17.74 -3.13 18.83
N GLY A 263 -16.96 -2.04 18.77
CA GLY A 263 -16.41 -1.37 19.95
C GLY A 263 -15.44 -2.20 20.76
N LYS A 264 -14.68 -3.09 20.10
CA LYS A 264 -13.70 -3.97 20.72
C LYS A 264 -12.28 -3.44 20.57
N PHE A 265 -12.01 -2.31 21.21
CA PHE A 265 -10.69 -1.68 21.29
C PHE A 265 -10.60 -0.83 22.56
N ASP A 266 -9.39 -0.57 23.02
CA ASP A 266 -9.12 0.25 24.20
C ASP A 266 -8.46 1.56 23.77
N TYR A 267 -9.29 2.58 23.52
CA TYR A 267 -8.86 3.91 23.08
C TYR A 267 -10.00 4.91 23.30
N ASP A 268 -9.74 5.98 24.05
CA ASP A 268 -10.68 7.09 24.21
C ASP A 268 -10.43 8.15 23.13
N PHE A 269 -11.42 8.46 22.30
CA PHE A 269 -11.25 9.47 21.25
C PHE A 269 -11.39 10.91 21.77
N ALA A 270 -12.07 11.11 22.91
CA ALA A 270 -12.25 12.42 23.52
C ALA A 270 -11.04 12.84 24.37
N ASP A 271 -10.37 11.85 24.98
CA ASP A 271 -9.11 11.98 25.71
C ASP A 271 -8.07 10.95 25.22
N PRO A 272 -7.51 11.16 24.01
CA PRO A 272 -6.67 10.17 23.36
C PRO A 272 -5.33 9.97 24.08
N PRO A 273 -4.91 8.72 24.35
CA PRO A 273 -3.62 8.45 24.95
C PRO A 273 -2.48 8.84 24.00
N ALA A 274 -1.32 9.13 24.57
CA ALA A 274 -0.10 9.32 23.79
C ALA A 274 0.28 8.02 23.04
N ASN A 275 0.96 8.17 21.91
CA ASN A 275 1.52 7.03 21.18
C ASN A 275 2.70 6.44 21.98
N ASP A 276 3.00 5.16 21.75
CA ASP A 276 4.16 4.51 22.36
C ASP A 276 5.46 5.11 21.79
N PRO A 277 6.44 5.53 22.62
CA PRO A 277 7.64 6.22 22.16
C PRO A 277 8.70 5.33 21.48
N ALA A 278 8.50 4.01 21.37
CA ALA A 278 9.49 3.09 20.79
C ALA A 278 9.87 3.42 19.33
N TYR A 279 9.01 4.12 18.57
CA TYR A 279 9.36 4.61 17.23
C TYR A 279 10.52 5.63 17.22
N LEU A 280 10.83 6.26 18.36
CA LEU A 280 11.88 7.27 18.46
C LEU A 280 13.27 6.69 18.16
N GLU A 281 13.52 5.43 18.50
CA GLU A 281 14.79 4.76 18.16
C GLU A 281 14.99 4.72 16.64
N VAL A 282 13.96 4.28 15.91
CA VAL A 282 13.97 4.17 14.45
C VAL A 282 14.02 5.55 13.79
N ARG A 283 13.26 6.52 14.32
CA ARG A 283 13.33 7.94 13.90
C ARG A 283 14.75 8.48 14.02
N ASN A 284 15.36 8.36 15.19
CA ASN A 284 16.67 8.95 15.47
C ASN A 284 17.78 8.27 14.66
N ALA A 285 17.71 6.95 14.49
CA ALA A 285 18.63 6.22 13.62
C ALA A 285 18.54 6.69 12.16
N MET A 286 17.32 6.92 11.65
CA MET A 286 17.12 7.43 10.30
C MET A 286 17.61 8.87 10.14
N ILE A 287 17.29 9.77 11.07
CA ILE A 287 17.78 11.16 11.07
C ILE A 287 19.31 11.15 11.03
N LYS A 288 19.94 10.38 11.93
CA LYS A 288 21.40 10.25 11.97
C LYS A 288 21.97 9.75 10.64
N SER A 289 21.34 8.75 10.01
CA SER A 289 21.79 8.23 8.72
C SER A 289 21.71 9.28 7.61
N ILE A 290 20.72 10.17 7.63
CA ILE A 290 20.59 11.26 6.66
C ILE A 290 21.62 12.35 6.97
N ASP A 291 21.79 12.73 8.23
CA ASP A 291 22.77 13.74 8.66
C ASP A 291 24.20 13.33 8.31
N ASP A 292 24.57 12.06 8.59
CA ASP A 292 25.88 11.50 8.22
C ASP A 292 26.09 11.55 6.70
N PHE A 293 25.04 11.25 5.92
CA PHE A 293 25.08 11.31 4.46
C PHE A 293 25.25 12.75 3.94
N VAL A 294 24.49 13.70 4.49
CA VAL A 294 24.62 15.13 4.16
C VAL A 294 26.01 15.64 4.52
N ALA A 295 26.49 15.34 5.72
CA ALA A 295 27.82 15.74 6.19
C ALA A 295 28.93 15.18 5.30
N LYS A 296 28.78 13.94 4.82
CA LYS A 296 29.72 13.31 3.90
C LYS A 296 29.78 13.99 2.54
N TYR A 297 28.65 14.40 1.98
CA TYR A 297 28.59 14.85 0.58
C TYR A 297 28.43 16.36 0.36
N LYS A 298 28.19 17.15 1.41
CA LYS A 298 27.99 18.61 1.28
C LYS A 298 29.15 19.32 0.58
N ASP A 299 30.38 18.96 0.91
CA ASP A 299 31.59 19.62 0.40
C ASP A 299 32.30 18.82 -0.71
N GLU A 300 31.74 17.68 -1.10
CA GLU A 300 32.33 16.79 -2.11
C GLU A 300 32.16 17.35 -3.53
N GLU A 301 33.21 17.18 -4.34
CA GLU A 301 33.24 17.51 -5.76
C GLU A 301 33.75 16.30 -6.57
N GLY A 302 33.36 16.20 -7.83
CA GLY A 302 33.80 15.13 -8.72
C GLY A 302 32.80 14.83 -9.83
N GLY A 303 33.20 13.96 -10.76
CA GLY A 303 32.34 13.46 -11.83
C GLY A 303 31.65 12.15 -11.46
N PRO A 304 30.67 11.68 -12.26
CA PRO A 304 29.94 10.43 -12.04
C PRO A 304 30.85 9.21 -11.80
N GLU A 305 31.90 9.06 -12.61
CA GLU A 305 32.84 7.93 -12.53
C GLU A 305 33.53 7.79 -11.17
N GLN A 306 33.76 8.90 -10.46
CA GLN A 306 34.38 8.88 -9.12
C GLN A 306 33.47 8.22 -8.07
N TYR A 307 32.14 8.34 -8.24
CA TYR A 307 31.17 7.84 -7.28
C TYR A 307 30.45 6.57 -7.74
N LYS A 308 30.71 6.13 -8.98
CA LYS A 308 30.25 4.86 -9.49
C LYS A 308 30.94 3.71 -8.74
N LYS A 309 30.13 2.83 -8.15
CA LYS A 309 30.61 1.67 -7.38
C LYS A 309 30.37 0.33 -8.06
N THR A 310 29.60 0.34 -9.15
CA THR A 310 29.25 -0.85 -9.94
C THR A 310 30.30 -1.10 -11.02
N SER A 311 30.44 -2.36 -11.40
CA SER A 311 31.46 -2.84 -12.33
C SER A 311 30.96 -3.01 -13.77
N TYR A 312 29.64 -3.11 -13.96
CA TYR A 312 29.07 -3.26 -15.29
C TYR A 312 29.23 -2.00 -16.15
N THR A 313 29.45 -2.22 -17.44
CA THR A 313 29.42 -1.21 -18.49
C THR A 313 27.98 -0.84 -18.88
N ALA A 314 27.83 0.25 -19.64
CA ALA A 314 26.52 0.65 -20.17
C ALA A 314 25.93 -0.41 -21.13
N GLU A 315 26.79 -1.08 -21.90
CA GLU A 315 26.38 -2.15 -22.83
C GLU A 315 25.90 -3.39 -22.07
N GLU A 316 26.65 -3.82 -21.04
CA GLU A 316 26.24 -4.94 -20.18
C GLU A 316 24.94 -4.64 -19.44
N LEU A 317 24.78 -3.41 -18.94
CA LEU A 317 23.53 -2.99 -18.30
C LEU A 317 22.35 -3.03 -19.27
N TYR A 318 22.52 -2.49 -20.48
CA TYR A 318 21.49 -2.52 -21.51
C TYR A 318 21.10 -3.95 -21.88
N LYS A 319 22.11 -4.80 -22.13
CA LYS A 319 21.91 -6.22 -22.42
C LYS A 319 21.18 -6.93 -21.29
N TRP A 320 21.59 -6.74 -20.04
CA TRP A 320 20.94 -7.33 -18.87
C TRP A 320 19.48 -6.88 -18.75
N ARG A 321 19.16 -5.60 -18.98
CA ARG A 321 17.76 -5.11 -18.99
C ARG A 321 16.93 -5.80 -20.06
N CYS A 322 17.44 -5.88 -21.29
CA CYS A 322 16.76 -6.56 -22.40
C CYS A 322 16.54 -8.05 -22.13
N ASP A 323 17.58 -8.74 -21.65
CA ASP A 323 17.51 -10.17 -21.36
C ASP A 323 16.53 -10.45 -20.20
N THR A 324 16.61 -9.69 -19.11
CA THR A 324 15.68 -9.79 -17.98
C THR A 324 14.23 -9.51 -18.41
N MET A 325 14.03 -8.51 -19.28
CA MET A 325 12.71 -8.18 -19.82
C MET A 325 12.12 -9.32 -20.65
N ARG A 326 12.90 -9.83 -21.61
CA ARG A 326 12.50 -10.95 -22.45
C ARG A 326 12.13 -12.17 -21.61
N ASP A 327 12.99 -12.54 -20.66
CA ASP A 327 12.81 -13.74 -19.86
C ASP A 327 11.59 -13.63 -18.93
N CYS A 328 11.35 -12.45 -18.34
CA CYS A 328 10.16 -12.18 -17.55
C CYS A 328 8.90 -12.23 -18.42
N MET A 329 8.90 -11.59 -19.60
CA MET A 329 7.73 -11.58 -20.49
C MET A 329 7.39 -12.98 -20.99
N ASN A 330 8.38 -13.79 -21.34
CA ASN A 330 8.16 -15.18 -21.77
C ASN A 330 7.53 -16.02 -20.66
N ARG A 331 8.04 -15.92 -19.43
CA ARG A 331 7.47 -16.64 -18.28
C ARG A 331 6.01 -16.26 -18.05
N TRP A 332 5.69 -14.98 -18.17
CA TRP A 332 4.32 -14.50 -17.99
C TRP A 332 3.40 -14.86 -19.14
N PHE A 333 3.92 -14.94 -20.36
CA PHE A 333 3.18 -15.48 -21.49
C PHE A 333 2.76 -16.93 -21.20
N ASP A 334 3.68 -17.77 -20.73
CA ASP A 334 3.37 -19.16 -20.39
C ASP A 334 2.33 -19.29 -19.27
N ILE A 335 2.45 -18.47 -18.20
CA ILE A 335 1.47 -18.40 -17.12
C ILE A 335 0.09 -17.98 -17.67
N THR A 336 0.04 -16.92 -18.47
CA THR A 336 -1.22 -16.38 -19.01
C THR A 336 -1.91 -17.40 -19.93
N VAL A 337 -1.14 -18.12 -20.76
CA VAL A 337 -1.67 -19.19 -21.62
C VAL A 337 -2.26 -20.34 -20.77
N ALA A 338 -1.59 -20.72 -19.68
CA ALA A 338 -2.08 -21.73 -18.75
C ALA A 338 -3.37 -21.29 -18.04
N GLU A 339 -3.40 -20.05 -17.51
CA GLU A 339 -4.58 -19.47 -16.86
C GLU A 339 -5.76 -19.32 -17.82
N GLU A 340 -5.52 -18.96 -19.09
CA GLU A 340 -6.59 -18.88 -20.10
C GLU A 340 -7.21 -20.25 -20.36
N LYS A 341 -6.39 -21.32 -20.39
CA LYS A 341 -6.86 -22.69 -20.51
C LYS A 341 -7.72 -23.09 -19.31
N GLU A 342 -7.25 -22.84 -18.09
CA GLU A 342 -8.00 -23.11 -16.86
C GLU A 342 -9.33 -22.32 -16.83
N LEU A 343 -9.31 -21.04 -17.22
CA LEU A 343 -10.51 -20.21 -17.28
C LEU A 343 -11.55 -20.75 -18.28
N LYS A 344 -11.10 -21.29 -19.43
CA LYS A 344 -11.99 -21.96 -20.40
C LYS A 344 -12.64 -23.20 -19.79
N GLU A 345 -11.88 -24.01 -19.06
CA GLU A 345 -12.38 -25.19 -18.35
C GLU A 345 -13.37 -24.81 -17.24
N LEU A 346 -13.06 -23.80 -16.42
CA LEU A 346 -13.95 -23.28 -15.38
C LEU A 346 -15.24 -22.68 -15.95
N ARG A 347 -15.18 -21.98 -17.09
CA ARG A 347 -16.38 -21.49 -17.78
C ARG A 347 -17.26 -22.61 -18.29
N ALA A 348 -16.66 -23.68 -18.82
CA ALA A 348 -17.40 -24.87 -19.24
C ALA A 348 -18.05 -25.56 -18.04
N PHE A 349 -17.32 -25.73 -16.94
CA PHE A 349 -17.83 -26.29 -15.69
C PHE A 349 -18.98 -25.46 -15.12
N LYS A 350 -18.81 -24.14 -15.03
CA LYS A 350 -19.86 -23.21 -14.57
C LYS A 350 -21.14 -23.35 -15.39
N LYS A 351 -21.03 -23.39 -16.73
CA LYS A 351 -22.18 -23.58 -17.62
C LYS A 351 -22.90 -24.90 -17.37
N THR A 352 -22.16 -25.99 -17.16
CA THR A 352 -22.75 -27.29 -16.79
C THR A 352 -23.49 -27.20 -15.46
N HIS A 353 -22.88 -26.55 -14.46
CA HIS A 353 -23.45 -26.40 -13.13
C HIS A 353 -24.72 -25.51 -13.12
N GLU A 354 -24.74 -24.45 -13.94
CA GLU A 354 -25.92 -23.60 -14.16
C GLU A 354 -27.05 -24.41 -14.81
N ASN A 355 -26.77 -25.22 -15.83
CA ASN A 355 -27.78 -26.10 -16.44
C ASN A 355 -28.34 -27.13 -15.46
N GLU A 356 -27.51 -27.71 -14.58
CA GLU A 356 -27.96 -28.63 -13.54
C GLU A 356 -28.81 -27.93 -12.48
N HIS A 357 -28.42 -26.71 -12.09
CA HIS A 357 -29.19 -25.88 -11.18
C HIS A 357 -30.59 -25.59 -11.74
N ASP A 358 -30.69 -25.21 -13.02
CA ASP A 358 -31.96 -24.95 -13.69
C ASP A 358 -32.87 -26.19 -13.72
N LYS A 359 -32.30 -27.37 -14.04
CA LYS A 359 -33.03 -28.65 -13.99
C LYS A 359 -33.54 -28.95 -12.58
N LEU A 360 -32.71 -28.74 -11.56
CA LEU A 360 -33.09 -28.97 -10.16
C LEU A 360 -34.21 -28.01 -9.73
N MET A 361 -34.17 -26.75 -10.18
CA MET A 361 -35.24 -25.79 -9.94
C MET A 361 -36.55 -26.18 -10.64
N GLN A 362 -36.49 -26.72 -11.87
CA GLN A 362 -37.66 -27.29 -12.55
C GLN A 362 -38.25 -28.48 -11.78
N TYR A 363 -37.42 -29.46 -11.38
CA TYR A 363 -37.89 -30.60 -10.59
C TYR A 363 -38.48 -30.19 -9.24
N LYS A 364 -37.93 -29.14 -8.60
CA LYS A 364 -38.49 -28.59 -7.37
C LYS A 364 -39.89 -28.00 -7.61
N ALA A 365 -40.07 -27.22 -8.67
CA ALA A 365 -41.37 -26.65 -9.04
C ALA A 365 -42.40 -27.74 -9.38
N GLU A 366 -42.00 -28.78 -10.12
CA GLU A 366 -42.85 -29.93 -10.43
C GLU A 366 -43.25 -30.73 -9.18
N SER A 367 -42.30 -30.93 -8.26
CA SER A 367 -42.54 -31.58 -6.97
C SER A 367 -43.53 -30.78 -6.11
N GLU A 368 -43.37 -29.46 -6.03
CA GLU A 368 -44.31 -28.57 -5.32
C GLU A 368 -45.70 -28.58 -5.95
N ARG A 369 -45.79 -28.54 -7.29
CA ARG A 369 -47.05 -28.68 -8.02
C ARG A 369 -47.71 -30.03 -7.73
N SER A 370 -46.95 -31.13 -7.77
CA SER A 370 -47.45 -32.48 -7.50
C SER A 370 -47.96 -32.61 -6.08
N LYS A 371 -47.23 -32.07 -5.09
CA LYS A 371 -47.67 -31.99 -3.69
C LYS A 371 -48.99 -31.22 -3.55
N LYS A 372 -49.14 -30.11 -4.27
CA LYS A 372 -50.40 -29.33 -4.27
C LYS A 372 -51.57 -30.13 -4.85
N ILE A 373 -51.36 -30.84 -5.96
CA ILE A 373 -52.39 -31.70 -6.59
C ILE A 373 -52.78 -32.85 -5.66
N LEU A 374 -51.79 -33.58 -5.09
CA LEU A 374 -52.04 -34.63 -4.10
C LEU A 374 -52.69 -34.07 -2.83
N GLY A 375 -52.48 -32.79 -2.53
CA GLY A 375 -53.11 -32.03 -1.45
C GLY A 375 -54.62 -31.81 -1.62
N CYS A 376 -55.10 -31.76 -2.87
CA CYS A 376 -56.50 -31.44 -3.21
C CYS A 376 -57.47 -32.51 -2.69
N ARG A 377 -58.59 -32.06 -2.10
CA ARG A 377 -59.58 -32.92 -1.44
C ARG A 377 -60.18 -33.97 -2.38
N SER A 378 -60.53 -33.59 -3.61
CA SER A 378 -61.07 -34.50 -4.63
C SER A 378 -60.09 -35.61 -4.99
N VAL A 379 -58.81 -35.28 -5.16
CA VAL A 379 -57.73 -36.23 -5.48
C VAL A 379 -57.48 -37.19 -4.29
N LYS A 380 -57.41 -36.66 -3.06
CA LYS A 380 -57.28 -37.49 -1.85
C LYS A 380 -58.43 -38.48 -1.68
N LEU A 381 -59.67 -38.04 -1.94
CA LEU A 381 -60.86 -38.90 -1.88
C LEU A 381 -60.82 -39.99 -2.95
N ALA A 382 -60.44 -39.65 -4.19
CA ALA A 382 -60.29 -40.62 -5.27
C ALA A 382 -59.21 -41.67 -4.96
N ILE A 383 -58.06 -41.25 -4.43
CA ILE A 383 -56.99 -42.17 -4.00
C ILE A 383 -57.48 -43.09 -2.87
N LYS A 384 -58.20 -42.54 -1.87
CA LYS A 384 -58.76 -43.34 -0.75
C LYS A 384 -59.79 -44.36 -1.25
N ALA A 385 -60.68 -43.95 -2.15
CA ALA A 385 -61.67 -44.83 -2.76
C ALA A 385 -60.99 -45.97 -3.54
N ARG A 386 -60.04 -45.66 -4.44
CA ARG A 386 -59.26 -46.68 -5.17
C ARG A 386 -58.53 -47.63 -4.21
N ASN A 387 -57.82 -47.11 -3.21
CA ASN A 387 -57.05 -47.91 -2.27
C ASN A 387 -57.92 -48.83 -1.39
N ALA A 388 -59.24 -48.61 -1.31
CA ALA A 388 -60.16 -49.54 -0.64
C ALA A 388 -60.33 -50.85 -1.43
N PHE A 389 -60.17 -50.83 -2.75
CA PHE A 389 -60.36 -51.97 -3.64
C PHE A 389 -59.06 -52.61 -4.16
N MET A 390 -57.90 -52.11 -3.71
CA MET A 390 -56.58 -52.61 -4.15
C MET A 390 -55.86 -53.39 -3.04
N PRO A 391 -55.13 -54.48 -3.38
CA PRO A 391 -54.30 -55.20 -2.42
C PRO A 391 -53.18 -54.31 -1.86
N LYS A 392 -52.69 -54.63 -0.65
CA LYS A 392 -51.81 -53.75 0.15
C LYS A 392 -50.56 -53.29 -0.61
N ASP A 393 -49.98 -54.14 -1.42
CA ASP A 393 -48.80 -53.90 -2.27
C ASP A 393 -49.06 -52.94 -3.44
N LYS A 394 -50.33 -52.75 -3.85
CA LYS A 394 -50.74 -51.87 -4.96
C LYS A 394 -51.42 -50.57 -4.53
N LYS A 395 -51.43 -50.28 -3.23
CA LYS A 395 -51.98 -49.02 -2.68
C LYS A 395 -51.01 -47.87 -2.96
N ILE A 396 -51.58 -46.74 -3.43
CA ILE A 396 -50.81 -45.51 -3.62
C ILE A 396 -50.52 -44.92 -2.24
N LYS A 397 -49.24 -44.71 -1.93
CA LYS A 397 -48.78 -43.97 -0.76
C LYS A 397 -48.75 -42.48 -1.13
N VAL A 398 -49.36 -41.64 -0.29
CA VAL A 398 -49.41 -40.17 -0.47
C VAL A 398 -48.55 -39.52 0.59
#